data_AF-A0A914GQM6-F1
#
_entry.id   AF-A0A914GQM6-F1
#
_cell.length_a   1.000
_cell.length_b   1.000
_cell.length_c   1.000
_cell.angle_alpha   90.00
_cell.angle_beta   90.00
_cell.angle_gamma   90.00
#
_symmetry.space_group_name_H-M   'P 1'
#
loop_
_entity.id
_entity.type
_entity.pdbx_description
1 polymer ?
#
loop_
_entity_poly.entity_id
_entity_poly.type
_entity_poly.pdbx_seq_one_letter_code
_entity_poly.pdbx_strand_id
1 'polypeptide(L)'
;MLDSFVDKAWTCFNKISSAVERKPPDRKRKTKPKFDRSLSQQNIDGIDWICRPEKSSTLSDGNGTISRSFGVEKMPNPEKLEAAFIELLEELDLPIEKQKELQKQSAEKKWHMIVEQSNRRDQANCASTIARLTEFAANFPDRYDWPLLSRRLEGLSISLRTESFSFVQDFLDAGGVELLIALLNESRIRDASNVAVPLLSAFRTLLNSTAVRTTILGNQSALLSIAAALDFHNPKTKV
;
A
#
# COMPACT_ATOMS: atom_id res chain seq x y z
N MET A 1 9.21 14.31 -8.91
CA MET A 1 9.34 12.83 -8.99
C MET A 1 8.04 12.11 -8.62
N LEU A 2 7.21 12.67 -7.72
CA LEU A 2 5.79 12.30 -7.56
C LEU A 2 4.96 12.49 -8.84
N ASP A 3 5.27 13.52 -9.64
CA ASP A 3 4.56 13.75 -10.91
C ASP A 3 4.66 12.55 -11.85
N SER A 4 5.80 11.86 -11.91
CA SER A 4 5.93 10.67 -12.76
C SER A 4 5.07 9.47 -12.32
N PHE A 5 4.71 9.39 -11.04
CA PHE A 5 3.90 8.30 -10.51
C PHE A 5 2.41 8.59 -10.69
N VAL A 6 2.00 9.83 -10.37
CA VAL A 6 0.64 10.32 -10.65
C VAL A 6 0.38 10.32 -12.15
N ASP A 7 1.34 10.73 -12.98
CA ASP A 7 1.24 10.69 -14.44
C ASP A 7 1.21 9.25 -14.99
N LYS A 8 1.93 8.30 -14.37
CA LYS A 8 1.86 6.87 -14.73
C LYS A 8 0.54 6.24 -14.32
N ALA A 9 0.00 6.58 -13.15
CA ALA A 9 -1.33 6.17 -12.74
C ALA A 9 -2.40 6.77 -13.67
N TRP A 10 -2.26 8.05 -14.00
CA TRP A 10 -3.11 8.80 -14.93
C TRP A 10 -3.06 8.24 -16.36
N THR A 11 -1.88 7.91 -16.88
CA THR A 11 -1.73 7.30 -18.22
C THR A 11 -2.20 5.86 -18.25
N CYS A 12 -1.95 5.05 -17.20
CA CYS A 12 -2.53 3.71 -17.12
C CYS A 12 -4.06 3.75 -17.10
N PHE A 13 -4.66 4.71 -16.39
CA PHE A 13 -6.10 4.89 -16.31
C PHE A 13 -6.71 5.31 -17.66
N ASN A 14 -6.11 6.28 -18.36
CA ASN A 14 -6.60 6.70 -19.69
C ASN A 14 -6.39 5.64 -20.79
N LYS A 15 -5.37 4.78 -20.67
CA LYS A 15 -5.06 3.74 -21.67
C LYS A 15 -6.02 2.54 -21.61
N ILE A 16 -6.66 2.31 -20.46
CA ILE A 16 -7.74 1.31 -20.31
C ILE A 16 -9.01 1.74 -21.06
N SER A 17 -9.26 3.05 -21.20
CA SER A 17 -10.39 3.59 -21.94
C SER A 17 -10.31 3.39 -23.46
N SER A 18 -9.13 3.07 -24.02
CA SER A 18 -8.90 2.97 -25.47
C SER A 18 -8.67 1.55 -25.99
N ALA A 19 -8.68 0.54 -25.12
CA ALA A 19 -8.36 -0.84 -25.49
C ALA A 19 -9.59 -1.77 -25.34
N VAL A 20 -10.71 -1.38 -25.95
CA VAL A 20 -11.80 -2.30 -26.30
C VAL A 20 -11.56 -2.71 -27.75
N GLU A 21 -11.63 -4.03 -28.02
CA GLU A 21 -11.37 -4.72 -29.29
C GLU A 21 -9.93 -5.15 -29.59
N ARG A 22 -9.49 -6.29 -29.04
CA ARG A 22 -8.84 -7.37 -29.83
C ARG A 22 -9.18 -8.76 -29.23
N LYS A 23 -9.56 -9.70 -30.09
CA LYS A 23 -9.95 -11.10 -29.78
C LYS A 23 -8.80 -11.90 -29.11
N PRO A 24 -9.09 -12.79 -28.13
CA PRO A 24 -8.09 -13.66 -27.52
C PRO A 24 -7.96 -15.03 -28.23
N PRO A 25 -6.76 -15.65 -28.24
CA PRO A 25 -6.55 -17.02 -28.71
C PRO A 25 -6.65 -18.07 -27.58
N ASP A 26 -6.99 -19.30 -27.98
CA ASP A 26 -7.16 -20.51 -27.16
C ASP A 26 -5.91 -20.98 -26.41
N ARG A 27 -6.05 -21.42 -25.14
CA ARG A 27 -5.42 -22.66 -24.60
C ARG A 27 -5.74 -23.01 -23.12
N LYS A 28 -6.40 -24.16 -22.98
CA LYS A 28 -6.29 -25.32 -22.04
C LYS A 28 -5.91 -25.15 -20.54
N ARG A 29 -6.83 -25.69 -19.72
CA ARG A 29 -6.89 -25.84 -18.24
C ARG A 29 -5.80 -26.73 -17.62
N LYS A 30 -5.37 -26.40 -16.39
CA LYS A 30 -4.96 -27.36 -15.33
C LYS A 30 -5.37 -26.86 -13.94
N THR A 31 -5.81 -27.79 -13.09
CA THR A 31 -6.47 -27.66 -11.77
C THR A 31 -5.51 -27.50 -10.59
N LYS A 32 -5.98 -26.93 -9.46
CA LYS A 32 -5.31 -26.92 -8.13
C LYS A 32 -6.26 -27.46 -7.03
N PRO A 33 -5.75 -28.07 -5.94
CA PRO A 33 -6.55 -28.56 -4.82
C PRO A 33 -6.69 -27.56 -3.65
N LYS A 34 -7.70 -27.79 -2.80
CA LYS A 34 -8.22 -26.98 -1.67
C LYS A 34 -7.47 -27.22 -0.35
N PHE A 35 -7.44 -26.21 0.53
CA PHE A 35 -7.08 -26.34 1.96
C PHE A 35 -7.94 -25.39 2.82
N ASP A 36 -8.46 -25.89 3.94
CA ASP A 36 -9.43 -25.27 4.85
C ASP A 36 -8.75 -24.50 6.01
N ARG A 37 -9.42 -23.46 6.55
CA ARG A 37 -8.97 -22.71 7.75
C ARG A 37 -10.17 -22.26 8.60
N SER A 38 -10.09 -22.42 9.91
CA SER A 38 -11.12 -22.03 10.89
C SER A 38 -10.61 -21.02 11.94
N LEU A 39 -11.50 -20.06 12.27
CA LEU A 39 -11.63 -19.21 13.49
C LEU A 39 -10.54 -18.14 13.74
N SER A 40 -10.79 -16.92 14.24
CA SER A 40 -11.93 -16.31 14.97
C SER A 40 -11.89 -14.78 14.85
N GLN A 41 -13.05 -14.12 14.84
CA GLN A 41 -13.23 -12.66 14.76
C GLN A 41 -13.36 -12.04 16.17
N GLN A 42 -12.75 -10.88 16.41
CA GLN A 42 -13.15 -9.94 17.47
C GLN A 42 -13.22 -8.51 16.91
N ASN A 43 -14.13 -7.75 17.54
CA ASN A 43 -14.90 -6.62 17.04
C ASN A 43 -14.25 -5.26 17.33
N ILE A 44 -14.24 -4.31 16.38
CA ILE A 44 -14.08 -2.87 16.61
C ILE A 44 -14.99 -2.13 15.62
N ASP A 45 -15.88 -1.28 16.15
CA ASP A 45 -16.89 -0.52 15.41
C ASP A 45 -16.30 0.72 14.72
N GLY A 46 -16.41 0.77 13.39
CA GLY A 46 -16.07 1.93 12.56
C GLY A 46 -16.00 1.55 11.08
N ILE A 47 -16.98 2.00 10.28
CA ILE A 47 -17.14 1.73 8.83
C ILE A 47 -17.59 0.28 8.50
N ASP A 48 -18.76 -0.13 8.98
CA ASP A 48 -19.34 -1.47 8.71
C ASP A 48 -20.22 -1.53 7.43
N TRP A 49 -20.32 -0.45 6.63
CA TRP A 49 -21.16 -0.43 5.41
C TRP A 49 -20.40 -0.64 4.10
N ILE A 50 -19.06 -0.58 4.12
CA ILE A 50 -18.22 -0.88 2.95
C ILE A 50 -17.81 -2.36 3.09
N CYS A 51 -18.58 -3.24 2.46
CA CYS A 51 -18.30 -4.67 2.24
C CYS A 51 -18.25 -5.62 3.46
N ARG A 52 -19.41 -6.07 3.97
CA ARG A 52 -19.58 -7.48 4.40
C ARG A 52 -20.30 -8.27 3.29
N PRO A 53 -19.74 -9.37 2.76
CA PRO A 53 -20.54 -10.28 1.95
C PRO A 53 -21.52 -11.01 2.88
N GLU A 54 -22.81 -10.68 2.79
CA GLU A 54 -23.87 -11.51 3.35
C GLU A 54 -23.79 -12.92 2.73
N LYS A 55 -23.69 -13.94 3.57
CA LYS A 55 -23.78 -15.34 3.14
C LYS A 55 -25.24 -15.66 2.81
N SER A 56 -25.68 -15.40 1.58
CA SER A 56 -26.93 -15.98 1.07
C SER A 56 -26.62 -17.29 0.35
N SER A 57 -26.90 -18.40 1.04
CA SER A 57 -26.94 -19.73 0.45
C SER A 57 -28.20 -19.89 -0.42
N THR A 58 -28.03 -20.06 -1.74
CA THR A 58 -29.04 -20.73 -2.58
C THR A 58 -28.35 -21.46 -3.73
N LEU A 59 -28.63 -22.76 -3.81
CA LEU A 59 -28.33 -23.66 -4.93
C LEU A 59 -29.20 -23.29 -6.14
N SER A 60 -28.60 -23.17 -7.33
CA SER A 60 -29.27 -23.50 -8.60
C SER A 60 -28.24 -23.72 -9.71
N ASP A 61 -28.38 -24.86 -10.38
CA ASP A 61 -27.62 -25.30 -11.54
C ASP A 61 -27.78 -24.39 -12.77
N GLY A 62 -26.76 -24.42 -13.65
CA GLY A 62 -26.94 -24.16 -15.09
C GLY A 62 -26.10 -23.03 -15.67
N ASN A 63 -25.11 -23.42 -16.51
CA ASN A 63 -24.45 -22.61 -17.55
C ASN A 63 -24.12 -21.14 -17.23
N GLY A 64 -22.89 -20.91 -16.72
CA GLY A 64 -22.36 -19.57 -16.50
C GLY A 64 -21.11 -19.28 -17.32
N THR A 65 -21.26 -18.47 -18.36
CA THR A 65 -20.22 -17.58 -18.88
C THR A 65 -19.52 -16.90 -17.68
N ILE A 66 -18.20 -17.03 -17.56
CA ILE A 66 -17.44 -16.23 -16.59
C ILE A 66 -17.33 -14.82 -17.17
N SER A 67 -18.44 -14.08 -17.10
CA SER A 67 -18.37 -12.64 -16.99
C SER A 67 -17.79 -12.38 -15.60
N ARG A 68 -16.57 -11.83 -15.53
CA ARG A 68 -16.13 -11.17 -14.30
C ARG A 68 -17.05 -9.97 -14.14
N SER A 69 -18.19 -10.19 -13.50
CA SER A 69 -19.00 -9.14 -12.94
C SER A 69 -18.11 -8.46 -11.92
N PHE A 70 -17.58 -7.29 -12.29
CA PHE A 70 -17.36 -6.26 -11.30
C PHE A 70 -18.69 -6.17 -10.56
N GLY A 71 -18.70 -6.55 -9.27
CA GLY A 71 -19.89 -6.37 -8.45
C GLY A 71 -20.33 -4.93 -8.67
N VAL A 72 -21.52 -4.74 -9.24
CA VAL A 72 -22.07 -3.41 -9.46
C VAL A 72 -22.47 -2.92 -8.07
N GLU A 73 -21.47 -2.47 -7.33
CA GLU A 73 -21.67 -1.71 -6.11
C GLU A 73 -22.39 -0.44 -6.57
N LYS A 74 -23.69 -0.38 -6.27
CA LYS A 74 -24.57 0.66 -6.81
C LYS A 74 -24.05 2.01 -6.36
N MET A 75 -23.89 2.92 -7.33
CA MET A 75 -23.42 4.27 -7.06
C MET A 75 -24.26 4.91 -5.94
N PRO A 76 -23.61 5.42 -4.88
CA PRO A 76 -24.32 6.01 -3.75
C PRO A 76 -25.02 7.32 -4.14
N ASN A 77 -25.85 7.85 -3.25
CA ASN A 77 -26.47 9.16 -3.44
C ASN A 77 -25.38 10.25 -3.60
N PRO A 78 -25.67 11.35 -4.32
CA PRO A 78 -24.66 12.34 -4.68
C PRO A 78 -23.97 12.97 -3.46
N GLU A 79 -24.69 13.14 -2.35
CA GLU A 79 -24.12 13.69 -1.11
C GLU A 79 -23.08 12.77 -0.47
N LYS A 80 -23.36 11.46 -0.34
CA LYS A 80 -22.37 10.52 0.21
C LYS A 80 -21.22 10.29 -0.75
N LEU A 81 -21.47 10.33 -2.06
CA LEU A 81 -20.42 10.23 -3.06
C LEU A 81 -19.42 11.37 -2.90
N GLU A 82 -19.90 12.60 -2.78
CA GLU A 82 -19.01 13.76 -2.62
C GLU A 82 -18.27 13.72 -1.28
N ALA A 83 -18.94 13.35 -0.19
CA ALA A 83 -18.29 13.18 1.11
C ALA A 83 -17.15 12.13 1.06
N ALA A 84 -17.43 10.94 0.51
CA ALA A 84 -16.42 9.90 0.34
C ALA A 84 -15.29 10.31 -0.61
N PHE A 85 -15.59 11.16 -1.61
CA PHE A 85 -14.57 11.68 -2.51
C PHE A 85 -13.68 12.74 -1.84
N ILE A 86 -14.24 13.55 -0.94
CA ILE A 86 -13.46 14.50 -0.14
C ILE A 86 -12.49 13.75 0.78
N GLU A 87 -12.97 12.72 1.49
CA GLU A 87 -12.10 11.85 2.32
C GLU A 87 -10.98 11.21 1.48
N LEU A 88 -11.31 10.72 0.27
CA LEU A 88 -10.31 10.20 -0.66
C LEU A 88 -9.25 11.25 -1.04
N LEU A 89 -9.66 12.49 -1.30
CA LEU A 89 -8.73 13.57 -1.67
C LEU A 89 -7.81 13.96 -0.51
N GLU A 90 -8.34 13.98 0.71
CA GLU A 90 -7.57 14.22 1.93
C GLU A 90 -6.50 13.13 2.12
N GLU A 91 -6.84 11.87 1.87
CA GLU A 91 -5.88 10.77 1.96
C GLU A 91 -4.78 10.78 0.90
N LEU A 92 -5.02 11.33 -0.29
CA LEU A 92 -4.03 11.32 -1.37
C LEU A 92 -2.94 12.40 -1.21
N ASP A 93 -3.03 13.29 -0.21
CA ASP A 93 -2.09 14.39 0.09
C ASP A 93 -1.68 15.16 -1.20
N LEU A 94 -2.65 15.44 -2.06
CA LEU A 94 -2.41 16.11 -3.35
C LEU A 94 -2.37 17.63 -3.20
N PRO A 95 -1.61 18.36 -4.04
CA PRO A 95 -1.69 19.82 -4.10
C PRO A 95 -3.11 20.30 -4.40
N ILE A 96 -3.51 21.42 -3.81
CA ILE A 96 -4.86 22.02 -3.94
C ILE A 96 -5.30 22.16 -5.41
N GLU A 97 -4.37 22.49 -6.31
CA GLU A 97 -4.64 22.61 -7.74
C GLU A 97 -5.09 21.29 -8.37
N LYS A 98 -4.40 20.18 -8.07
CA LYS A 98 -4.75 18.84 -8.55
C LYS A 98 -6.05 18.34 -7.92
N GLN A 99 -6.29 18.65 -6.64
CA GLN A 99 -7.57 18.33 -5.99
C GLN A 99 -8.75 19.00 -6.70
N LYS A 100 -8.64 20.29 -7.04
CA LYS A 100 -9.68 21.03 -7.77
C LYS A 100 -9.95 20.45 -9.17
N GLU A 101 -8.92 19.93 -9.83
CA GLU A 101 -9.09 19.25 -11.13
C GLU A 101 -9.83 17.92 -10.98
N LEU A 102 -9.53 17.16 -9.93
CA LEU A 102 -10.22 15.90 -9.60
C LEU A 102 -11.68 16.11 -9.17
N GLN A 103 -11.98 17.21 -8.48
CA GLN A 103 -13.37 17.57 -8.11
C GLN A 103 -14.27 17.83 -9.33
N LYS A 104 -13.71 18.21 -10.48
CA LYS A 104 -14.46 18.45 -11.72
C LYS A 104 -14.81 17.17 -12.49
N GLN A 105 -14.33 16.00 -12.05
CA GLN A 105 -14.62 14.73 -12.72
C GLN A 105 -16.10 14.34 -12.56
N SER A 106 -16.60 13.50 -13.48
CA SER A 106 -17.98 13.01 -13.42
C SER A 106 -18.21 12.10 -12.21
N ALA A 107 -19.47 11.97 -11.79
CA ALA A 107 -19.85 11.14 -10.64
C ALA A 107 -19.39 9.68 -10.79
N GLU A 108 -19.48 9.13 -12.00
CA GLU A 108 -19.03 7.76 -12.29
C GLU A 108 -17.52 7.61 -12.08
N LYS A 109 -16.73 8.60 -12.49
CA LYS A 109 -15.28 8.58 -12.31
C LYS A 109 -14.90 8.70 -10.83
N LYS A 110 -15.55 9.60 -10.09
CA LYS A 110 -15.35 9.73 -8.64
C LYS A 110 -15.66 8.40 -7.94
N TRP A 111 -16.77 7.77 -8.31
CA TRP A 111 -17.16 6.48 -7.75
C TRP A 111 -16.13 5.38 -8.07
N HIS A 112 -15.69 5.28 -9.32
CA HIS A 112 -14.64 4.33 -9.70
C HIS A 112 -13.34 4.53 -8.92
N MET A 113 -12.93 5.78 -8.68
CA MET A 113 -11.75 6.08 -7.88
C MET A 113 -11.91 5.62 -6.42
N ILE A 114 -13.08 5.87 -5.82
CA ILE A 114 -13.37 5.45 -4.44
C ILE A 114 -13.33 3.92 -4.32
N VAL A 115 -14.02 3.20 -5.23
CA VAL A 115 -14.06 1.73 -5.23
C VAL A 115 -12.66 1.14 -5.42
N GLU A 116 -11.90 1.66 -6.39
CA GLU A 116 -10.52 1.21 -6.63
C GLU A 116 -9.61 1.46 -5.43
N GLN A 117 -9.74 2.60 -4.75
CA GLN A 117 -8.97 2.88 -3.54
C GLN A 117 -9.38 1.96 -2.38
N SER A 118 -10.68 1.72 -2.18
CA SER A 118 -11.16 0.79 -1.15
C SER A 118 -10.61 -0.62 -1.36
N ASN A 119 -10.65 -1.12 -2.60
CA ASN A 119 -10.11 -2.43 -2.96
C ASN A 119 -8.59 -2.53 -2.69
N ARG A 120 -7.85 -1.42 -2.78
CA ARG A 120 -6.42 -1.38 -2.46
C ARG A 120 -6.20 -1.43 -0.94
N ARG A 121 -6.98 -0.66 -0.17
CA ARG A 121 -6.93 -0.71 1.30
C ARG A 121 -7.18 -2.12 1.82
N ASP A 122 -8.15 -2.85 1.27
CA ASP A 122 -8.45 -4.23 1.68
C ASP A 122 -7.29 -5.22 1.40
N GLN A 123 -6.45 -4.92 0.41
CA GLN A 123 -5.27 -5.73 0.09
C GLN A 123 -4.05 -5.34 0.94
N ALA A 124 -4.00 -4.11 1.42
CA ALA A 124 -2.89 -3.58 2.20
C ALA A 124 -3.02 -3.98 3.66
N ASN A 125 -2.17 -4.90 4.12
CA ASN A 125 -2.18 -5.37 5.49
C ASN A 125 -0.99 -4.80 6.28
N CYS A 126 -1.21 -3.66 6.95
CA CYS A 126 -0.21 -3.00 7.80
C CYS A 126 0.25 -3.92 8.94
N ALA A 127 -0.68 -4.58 9.64
CA ALA A 127 -0.37 -5.49 10.74
C ALA A 127 0.60 -6.61 10.33
N SER A 128 0.40 -7.20 9.15
CA SER A 128 1.30 -8.23 8.61
C SER A 128 2.69 -7.67 8.28
N THR A 129 2.77 -6.40 7.89
CA THR A 129 4.03 -5.72 7.59
C THR A 129 4.80 -5.46 8.88
N ILE A 130 4.13 -4.93 9.90
CA ILE A 130 4.69 -4.69 11.23
C ILE A 130 5.17 -5.98 11.89
N ALA A 131 4.38 -7.05 11.84
CA ALA A 131 4.76 -8.34 12.40
C ALA A 131 6.08 -8.87 11.79
N ARG A 132 6.24 -8.72 10.47
CA ARG A 132 7.45 -9.17 9.77
C ARG A 132 8.66 -8.29 10.06
N LEU A 133 8.48 -6.98 10.18
CA LEU A 133 9.56 -6.08 10.60
C LEU A 133 9.98 -6.35 12.04
N THR A 134 9.03 -6.65 12.92
CA THR A 134 9.29 -7.04 14.30
C THR A 134 10.12 -8.32 14.36
N GLU A 135 9.78 -9.33 13.55
CA GLU A 135 10.55 -10.57 13.42
C GLU A 135 11.99 -10.30 12.97
N PHE A 136 12.18 -9.48 11.93
CA PHE A 136 13.53 -9.12 11.46
C PHE A 136 14.32 -8.29 12.46
N ALA A 137 13.66 -7.41 13.22
CA ALA A 137 14.32 -6.59 14.23
C ALA A 137 14.75 -7.44 15.43
N ALA A 138 13.94 -8.43 15.82
CA ALA A 138 14.27 -9.37 16.89
C ALA A 138 15.36 -10.36 16.47
N ASN A 139 15.29 -10.87 15.24
CA ASN A 139 16.19 -11.85 14.68
C ASN A 139 16.75 -11.35 13.36
N PHE A 140 17.75 -10.46 13.44
CA PHE A 140 18.35 -9.90 12.23
C PHE A 140 18.96 -11.01 11.37
N PRO A 141 18.52 -11.18 10.11
CA PRO A 141 18.94 -12.31 9.26
C PRO A 141 20.45 -12.39 9.03
N ASP A 142 20.91 -13.62 8.84
CA ASP A 142 22.30 -13.89 8.47
C ASP A 142 22.63 -13.36 7.06
N ARG A 143 23.93 -13.23 6.79
CA ARG A 143 24.45 -12.65 5.55
C ARG A 143 23.91 -13.29 4.27
N TYR A 144 23.59 -14.59 4.31
CA TYR A 144 23.02 -15.31 3.19
C TYR A 144 21.59 -14.84 2.84
N ASP A 145 20.83 -14.39 3.83
CA ASP A 145 19.43 -13.97 3.69
C ASP A 145 19.25 -12.47 3.49
N TRP A 146 20.34 -11.68 3.54
CA TRP A 146 20.29 -10.24 3.27
C TRP A 146 19.66 -9.87 1.93
N PRO A 147 19.88 -10.60 0.81
CA PRO A 147 19.18 -10.31 -0.44
C PRO A 147 17.65 -10.46 -0.33
N LEU A 148 17.19 -11.45 0.44
CA LEU A 148 15.76 -11.65 0.70
C LEU A 148 15.23 -10.50 1.54
N LEU A 149 15.90 -10.15 2.63
CA LEU A 149 15.53 -9.02 3.48
C LEU A 149 15.48 -7.70 2.68
N SER A 150 16.52 -7.40 1.91
CA SER A 150 16.59 -6.23 1.03
C SER A 150 15.36 -6.15 0.12
N ARG A 151 15.02 -7.24 -0.56
CA ARG A 151 13.82 -7.29 -1.43
C ARG A 151 12.51 -7.06 -0.66
N ARG A 152 12.40 -7.54 0.57
CA ARG A 152 11.21 -7.28 1.42
C ARG A 152 11.13 -5.81 1.81
N LEU A 153 12.25 -5.18 2.13
CA LEU A 153 12.34 -3.76 2.50
C LEU A 153 12.13 -2.82 1.30
N GLU A 154 12.55 -3.23 0.10
CA GLU A 154 12.17 -2.56 -1.15
C GLU A 154 10.65 -2.60 -1.35
N GLY A 155 10.03 -3.76 -1.10
CA GLY A 155 8.58 -3.90 -1.09
C GLY A 155 7.90 -2.96 -0.11
N LEU A 156 8.41 -2.86 1.12
CA LEU A 156 7.95 -1.89 2.12
C LEU A 156 8.05 -0.44 1.61
N SER A 157 9.19 -0.07 1.02
CA SER A 157 9.39 1.28 0.47
C SER A 157 8.41 1.62 -0.64
N ILE A 158 7.98 0.61 -1.41
CA ILE A 158 6.91 0.77 -2.40
C ILE A 158 5.58 0.95 -1.68
N SER A 159 5.22 0.08 -0.74
CA SER A 159 3.96 0.18 0.02
C SER A 159 3.82 1.54 0.72
N LEU A 160 4.82 1.99 1.47
CA LEU A 160 4.79 3.30 2.14
C LEU A 160 4.60 4.49 1.18
N ARG A 161 4.92 4.31 -0.11
CA ARG A 161 4.79 5.36 -1.13
C ARG A 161 3.47 5.29 -1.89
N THR A 162 2.87 4.11 -2.00
CA THR A 162 1.72 3.88 -2.89
C THR A 162 0.44 3.50 -2.17
N GLU A 163 0.53 3.05 -0.92
CA GLU A 163 -0.64 2.77 -0.09
C GLU A 163 -1.29 4.06 0.42
N SER A 164 -2.51 3.92 0.94
CA SER A 164 -3.30 4.99 1.54
C SER A 164 -2.59 5.68 2.71
N PHE A 165 -2.98 6.93 2.99
CA PHE A 165 -2.50 7.64 4.17
C PHE A 165 -2.79 6.89 5.47
N SER A 166 -3.96 6.24 5.58
CA SER A 166 -4.30 5.43 6.77
C SER A 166 -3.31 4.29 6.99
N PHE A 167 -2.88 3.58 5.94
CA PHE A 167 -1.84 2.55 6.06
C PHE A 167 -0.54 3.11 6.65
N VAL A 168 -0.13 4.30 6.21
CA VAL A 168 1.09 4.95 6.70
C VAL A 168 0.90 5.39 8.15
N GLN A 169 -0.26 5.94 8.51
CA GLN A 169 -0.58 6.32 9.88
C GLN A 169 -0.57 5.09 10.81
N ASP A 170 -1.24 4.00 10.43
CA ASP A 170 -1.23 2.73 11.15
C ASP A 170 0.20 2.19 11.33
N PHE A 171 1.05 2.36 10.32
CA PHE A 171 2.45 1.96 10.39
C PHE A 171 3.23 2.75 11.44
N LEU A 172 2.98 4.06 11.56
CA LEU A 172 3.61 4.91 12.57
C LEU A 172 3.12 4.55 13.98
N ASP A 173 1.79 4.43 14.14
CA ASP A 173 1.16 4.18 15.43
C ASP A 173 1.55 2.79 15.98
N ALA A 174 1.81 1.83 15.09
CA ALA A 174 2.32 0.52 15.44
C ALA A 174 3.84 0.48 15.73
N GLY A 175 4.53 1.62 15.78
CA GLY A 175 5.96 1.71 16.07
C GLY A 175 6.86 1.31 14.90
N GLY A 176 6.38 1.48 13.66
CA GLY A 176 7.12 1.10 12.46
C GLY A 176 8.42 1.88 12.28
N VAL A 177 8.49 3.12 12.78
CA VAL A 177 9.71 3.95 12.71
C VAL A 177 10.81 3.35 13.59
N GLU A 178 10.47 2.92 14.80
CA GLU A 178 11.37 2.30 15.76
C GLU A 178 11.95 0.99 15.22
N LEU A 179 11.12 0.21 14.50
CA LEU A 179 11.57 -1.00 13.81
C LEU A 179 12.55 -0.67 12.67
N LEU A 180 12.29 0.38 11.88
CA LEU A 180 13.22 0.83 10.84
C LEU A 180 14.55 1.31 11.43
N ILE A 181 14.52 2.02 12.56
CA ILE A 181 15.71 2.45 13.31
C ILE A 181 16.52 1.24 13.76
N ALA A 182 15.86 0.27 14.41
CA ALA A 182 16.51 -0.95 14.90
C ALA A 182 17.19 -1.72 13.77
N LEU A 183 16.49 -1.93 12.65
CA LEU A 183 17.03 -2.62 11.48
C LEU A 183 18.19 -1.85 10.82
N LEU A 184 18.14 -0.52 10.79
CA LEU A 184 19.22 0.29 10.23
C LEU A 184 20.47 0.24 11.11
N ASN A 185 20.29 0.27 12.44
CA ASN A 185 21.38 0.13 13.40
C ASN A 185 22.03 -1.27 13.32
N GLU A 186 21.22 -2.34 13.25
CA GLU A 186 21.73 -3.71 13.04
C GLU A 186 22.47 -3.86 11.71
N SER A 187 21.92 -3.26 10.64
CA SER A 187 22.59 -3.23 9.34
C SER A 187 23.96 -2.56 9.44
N ARG A 188 24.09 -1.51 10.26
CA ARG A 188 25.37 -0.81 10.47
C ARG A 188 26.36 -1.66 11.26
N ILE A 189 25.91 -2.27 12.36
CA ILE A 189 26.75 -3.16 13.19
C ILE A 189 27.33 -4.30 12.35
N ARG A 190 26.55 -4.82 11.40
CA ARG A 190 26.92 -5.96 10.55
C ARG A 190 27.51 -5.57 9.18
N ASP A 191 27.70 -4.29 8.91
CA ASP A 191 28.11 -3.74 7.60
C ASP A 191 27.25 -4.24 6.41
N ALA A 192 25.94 -4.41 6.66
CA ALA A 192 24.94 -4.84 5.69
C ALA A 192 24.46 -3.67 4.82
N SER A 193 25.37 -3.02 4.11
CA SER A 193 25.06 -1.81 3.33
C SER A 193 23.99 -2.03 2.24
N ASN A 194 23.83 -3.25 1.72
CA ASN A 194 22.77 -3.61 0.79
C ASN A 194 21.37 -3.63 1.43
N VAL A 195 21.28 -3.92 2.73
CA VAL A 195 20.03 -3.86 3.51
C VAL A 195 19.75 -2.41 3.94
N ALA A 196 20.79 -1.63 4.21
CA ALA A 196 20.66 -0.22 4.59
C ALA A 196 20.04 0.66 3.50
N VAL A 197 20.37 0.45 2.21
CA VAL A 197 19.82 1.23 1.10
C VAL A 197 18.28 1.25 1.06
N PRO A 198 17.57 0.10 1.06
CA PRO A 198 16.11 0.13 1.09
C PRO A 198 15.52 0.66 2.40
N LEU A 199 16.21 0.54 3.55
CA LEU A 199 15.77 1.18 4.80
C LEU A 199 15.82 2.71 4.67
N LEU A 200 16.91 3.26 4.13
CA LEU A 200 17.03 4.69 3.86
C LEU A 200 15.99 5.15 2.83
N SER A 201 15.66 4.32 1.85
CA SER A 201 14.55 4.58 0.93
C SER A 201 13.20 4.63 1.65
N ALA A 202 12.96 3.79 2.65
CA ALA A 202 11.74 3.84 3.45
C ALA A 202 11.66 5.15 4.26
N PHE A 203 12.74 5.54 4.94
CA PHE A 203 12.81 6.84 5.64
C PHE A 203 12.59 8.02 4.69
N ARG A 204 13.21 8.00 3.50
CA ARG A 204 13.00 9.04 2.48
C ARG A 204 11.54 9.14 2.07
N THR A 205 10.86 8.01 1.90
CA THR A 205 9.43 7.98 1.59
C THR A 205 8.60 8.64 2.69
N LEU A 206 8.86 8.30 3.96
CA LEU A 206 8.17 8.88 5.11
C LEU A 206 8.40 10.40 5.22
N LEU A 207 9.63 10.87 5.00
CA LEU A 207 9.99 12.29 5.03
C LEU A 207 9.39 13.11 3.88
N ASN A 208 9.06 12.47 2.75
CA ASN A 208 8.41 13.14 1.64
C ASN A 208 6.92 13.42 1.90
N SER A 209 6.26 12.62 2.74
CA SER A 209 4.86 12.86 3.14
C SER A 209 4.77 14.07 4.06
N THR A 210 3.85 14.99 3.78
CA THR A 210 3.72 16.22 4.58
C THR A 210 3.23 15.93 5.99
N ALA A 211 2.30 14.99 6.13
CA ALA A 211 1.73 14.60 7.40
C ALA A 211 2.71 13.85 8.30
N VAL A 212 3.58 13.00 7.74
CA VAL A 212 4.48 12.13 8.52
C VAL A 212 5.83 12.78 8.82
N ARG A 213 6.23 13.74 7.99
CA ARG A 213 7.53 14.43 8.10
C ARG A 213 7.76 15.03 9.49
N THR A 214 6.75 15.66 10.10
CA THR A 214 6.88 16.27 11.44
C THR A 214 7.20 15.24 12.51
N THR A 215 6.56 14.07 12.47
CA THR A 215 6.81 12.95 13.38
C THR A 215 8.25 12.45 13.28
N ILE A 216 8.76 12.26 12.06
CA ILE A 216 10.14 11.80 11.84
C ILE A 216 11.16 12.87 12.26
N LEU A 217 10.92 14.14 11.93
CA LEU A 217 11.81 15.24 12.32
C LEU A 217 11.81 15.50 13.84
N GLY A 218 10.73 15.16 14.54
CA GLY A 218 10.66 15.18 16.00
C GLY A 218 11.36 14.00 16.67
N ASN A 219 11.64 12.92 15.93
CA ASN A 219 12.29 11.73 16.47
C ASN A 219 13.82 11.82 16.33
N GLN A 220 14.49 12.27 17.40
CA GLN A 220 15.95 12.41 17.45
C GLN A 220 16.68 11.09 17.12
N SER A 221 16.15 9.94 17.55
CA SER A 221 16.76 8.64 17.27
C SER A 221 16.72 8.31 15.78
N ALA A 222 15.63 8.64 15.08
CA ALA A 222 15.54 8.47 13.64
C ALA A 222 16.60 9.30 12.92
N LEU A 223 16.73 10.57 13.27
CA LEU A 223 17.70 11.48 12.65
C LEU A 223 19.14 11.03 12.88
N LEU A 224 19.47 10.62 14.11
CA LEU A 224 20.81 10.13 14.44
C LEU A 224 21.13 8.81 13.72
N SER A 225 20.18 7.88 13.63
CA SER A 225 20.39 6.62 12.89
C SER A 225 20.54 6.85 11.39
N ILE A 226 19.79 7.77 10.79
CA ILE A 226 19.95 8.16 9.38
C ILE A 226 21.33 8.81 9.17
N ALA A 227 21.74 9.73 10.04
CA ALA A 227 23.05 10.38 9.94
C ALA A 227 24.20 9.36 10.10
N ALA A 228 24.06 8.41 11.03
CA ALA A 228 25.03 7.34 11.24
C ALA A 228 25.16 6.38 10.03
N ALA A 229 24.18 6.35 9.12
CA ALA A 229 24.29 5.59 7.88
C ALA A 229 25.32 6.17 6.90
N LEU A 230 25.85 7.38 7.14
CA LEU A 230 26.97 7.92 6.38
C LEU A 230 28.29 7.15 6.61
N ASP A 231 28.36 6.35 7.69
CA ASP A 231 29.51 5.50 8.02
C ASP A 231 29.68 4.33 7.03
N PHE A 232 28.61 3.90 6.35
CA PHE A 232 28.70 2.82 5.36
C PHE A 232 29.65 3.19 4.22
N HIS A 233 30.47 2.24 3.77
CA HIS A 233 31.37 2.47 2.64
C HIS A 233 30.63 2.60 1.30
N ASN A 234 29.42 2.05 1.22
CA ASN A 234 28.61 2.04 0.00
C ASN A 234 28.19 3.47 -0.39
N PRO A 235 28.56 3.98 -1.58
CA PRO A 235 28.19 5.34 -1.97
C PRO A 235 26.67 5.53 -2.09
N LYS A 236 25.90 4.46 -2.38
CA LYS A 236 24.43 4.55 -2.50
C LYS A 236 23.72 4.88 -1.19
N THR A 237 24.34 4.62 -0.04
CA THR A 237 23.75 4.99 1.25
C THR A 237 24.04 6.46 1.61
N LYS A 238 25.04 7.07 0.97
CA LYS A 238 25.44 8.47 1.21
C LYS A 238 24.67 9.47 0.35
N VAL A 239 24.23 9.04 -0.82
CA VAL A 239 23.46 9.83 -1.82
C VAL A 239 21.97 9.77 -1.50
#